data_AF-A0A2V7XNM1-F1
#
_entry.id   AF-A0A2V7XNM1-F1
#
_cell.length_a   1.000
_cell.length_b   1.000
_cell.length_c   1.000
_cell.angle_alpha   90.00
_cell.angle_beta   90.00
_cell.angle_gamma   90.00
#
_symmetry.space_group_name_H-M   'P 1'
#
loop_
_entity.id
_entity.type
_entity.pdbx_description
1 polymer ?
#
loop_
_entity_poly.entity_id
_entity_poly.type
_entity_poly.pdbx_seq_one_letter_code
_entity_poly.pdbx_strand_id
1 'polypeptide(L)' 'MPSNVDALFIGGNGMRAIGAISAIERSLRMPVITANQVAFWQALGKANAPATVKGYGQLLAKSPAV' A
#
# COMPACT_ATOMS: atom_id res chain seq x y z
N MET A 1 3.13 -19.06 -6.67
CA MET A 1 2.04 -18.35 -5.98
C MET A 1 0.72 -18.91 -6.49
N PRO A 2 -0.33 -18.98 -5.65
CA PRO A 2 -1.68 -19.32 -6.13
C PRO A 2 -2.08 -18.37 -7.26
N SER A 3 -2.82 -18.86 -8.25
CA SER A 3 -3.22 -18.09 -9.43
C SER A 3 -4.28 -17.02 -9.14
N ASN A 4 -4.82 -16.97 -7.92
CA ASN A 4 -5.93 -16.13 -7.49
C ASN A 4 -5.56 -15.24 -6.28
N VAL A 5 -4.41 -14.55 -6.36
CA VAL A 5 -3.99 -13.60 -5.32
C VAL A 5 -3.98 -12.19 -5.89
N ASP A 6 -4.80 -11.31 -5.32
CA ASP A 6 -4.94 -9.92 -5.76
C ASP A 6 -3.89 -8.98 -5.14
N ALA A 7 -3.36 -9.33 -3.95
CA ALA A 7 -2.41 -8.50 -3.21
C ALA A 7 -1.59 -9.32 -2.19
N LEU A 8 -0.40 -8.82 -1.86
CA LEU A 8 0.37 -9.31 -0.71
C LEU A 8 0.13 -8.39 0.50
N PHE A 9 -0.32 -8.96 1.61
CA PHE A 9 -0.38 -8.25 2.89
C PHE A 9 0.84 -8.58 3.75
N ILE A 10 1.56 -7.55 4.23
CA ILE A 10 2.64 -7.67 5.21
C ILE A 10 2.09 -7.23 6.57
N GLY A 11 1.93 -8.19 7.49
CA GLY A 11 1.46 -7.94 8.84
C GLY A 11 2.43 -7.13 9.71
N GLY A 12 1.90 -6.54 10.80
CA GLY A 12 2.63 -5.65 11.71
C GLY A 12 2.61 -4.17 11.28
N ASN A 13 3.45 -3.34 11.92
CA ASN A 13 3.46 -1.89 11.69
C ASN A 13 4.09 -1.46 10.35
N GLY A 14 4.51 -2.38 9.46
CA GLY A 14 4.96 -2.06 8.09
C GLY A 14 6.20 -1.15 7.93
N MET A 15 6.74 -0.53 8.98
CA MET A 15 7.79 0.50 8.88
C MET A 15 9.08 -0.02 8.25
N ARG A 16 9.51 -1.23 8.62
CA ARG A 16 10.71 -1.87 8.04
C ARG A 16 10.47 -2.41 6.63
N ALA A 17 9.22 -2.56 6.21
CA ALA A 17 8.87 -3.07 4.88
C ALA A 17 8.95 -1.98 3.80
N ILE A 18 8.90 -0.69 4.16
CA ILE A 18 8.82 0.44 3.21
C ILE A 18 9.89 0.34 2.11
N GLY A 19 11.16 0.10 2.49
CA GLY A 19 12.26 -0.01 1.53
C GLY A 19 12.17 -1.20 0.58
N ALA A 20 11.39 -2.23 0.94
CA ALA A 20 11.20 -3.44 0.13
C ALA A 20 9.92 -3.41 -0.71
N ILE A 21 8.91 -2.59 -0.37
CA ILE A 21 7.59 -2.56 -1.03
C ILE A 21 7.72 -2.50 -2.55
N SER A 22 8.45 -1.51 -3.09
CA SER A 22 8.56 -1.32 -4.54
C SER A 22 9.25 -2.49 -5.24
N ALA A 23 10.27 -3.07 -4.62
CA ALA A 23 10.97 -4.24 -5.17
C ALA A 23 10.04 -5.46 -5.21
N ILE A 24 9.26 -5.68 -4.15
CA ILE A 24 8.31 -6.79 -4.03
C ILE A 24 7.15 -6.61 -5.02
N GLU A 25 6.56 -5.42 -5.13
CA GLU A 25 5.47 -5.13 -6.08
C GLU A 25 5.90 -5.40 -7.53
N ARG A 26 7.13 -5.01 -7.91
CA ARG A 26 7.68 -5.30 -9.24
C ARG A 26 7.91 -6.79 -9.46
N SER A 27 8.39 -7.49 -8.44
CA SER A 27 8.67 -8.94 -8.52
C SER A 27 7.38 -9.76 -8.64
N LEU A 28 6.37 -9.43 -7.82
CA LEU A 28 5.11 -10.17 -7.75
C LEU A 28 4.04 -9.69 -8.74
N ARG A 29 4.25 -8.53 -9.38
CA ARG A 29 3.27 -7.85 -10.27
C ARG A 29 1.90 -7.66 -9.61
N MET A 30 1.87 -7.44 -8.30
CA MET A 30 0.67 -7.21 -7.51
C MET A 30 0.97 -6.17 -6.42
N PRO A 31 -0.04 -5.45 -5.92
CA PRO A 31 0.14 -4.49 -4.84
C PRO A 31 0.63 -5.17 -3.55
N VAL A 32 1.47 -4.43 -2.80
CA VAL A 32 1.86 -4.78 -1.44
C VAL A 32 1.16 -3.81 -0.49
N ILE A 33 0.47 -4.38 0.50
CA ILE A 33 -0.34 -3.67 1.48
C ILE A 33 0.22 -3.93 2.88
N THR A 34 0.29 -2.89 3.70
CA THR A 34 0.68 -2.91 5.11
C THR A 34 -0.40 -2.23 5.95
N ALA A 35 -0.44 -2.52 7.27
CA ALA A 35 -1.37 -1.85 8.17
C ALA A 35 -1.22 -0.32 8.16
N ASN A 36 0.01 0.20 8.12
CA ASN A 36 0.27 1.64 8.11
C ASN A 36 -0.23 2.32 6.83
N GLN A 37 0.01 1.73 5.64
CA GLN A 37 -0.50 2.32 4.39
C GLN A 37 -2.03 2.42 4.42
N VAL A 38 -2.73 1.37 4.89
CA VAL A 38 -4.19 1.37 4.98
C VAL A 38 -4.69 2.42 5.98
N ALA A 39 -4.07 2.52 7.16
CA ALA A 39 -4.44 3.50 8.17
C ALA A 39 -4.32 4.94 7.64
N PHE A 40 -3.19 5.28 7.00
CA PHE A 40 -3.01 6.61 6.41
C PHE A 40 -3.93 6.86 5.23
N TRP A 41 -4.09 5.89 4.33
CA TRP A 41 -4.99 5.98 3.19
C TRP A 41 -6.43 6.27 3.65
N GLN A 42 -6.90 5.56 4.68
CA GLN A 42 -8.23 5.78 5.25
C GLN A 42 -8.34 7.14 5.95
N ALA A 43 -7.32 7.57 6.69
CA ALA A 43 -7.30 8.86 7.36
C ALA A 43 -7.37 10.03 6.38
N LEU A 44 -6.62 9.96 5.27
CA LEU A 44 -6.64 10.97 4.19
C LEU A 44 -8.03 11.07 3.53
N GLY A 45 -8.68 9.92 3.29
CA GLY A 45 -10.05 9.89 2.78
C GLY A 45 -11.04 10.56 3.74
N LYS A 46 -11.01 10.17 5.02
CA LYS A 46 -11.89 10.74 6.05
C LYS A 46 -11.67 12.22 6.32
N ALA A 47 -10.44 12.70 6.15
CA ALA A 47 -10.10 14.12 6.29
C ALA A 47 -10.50 14.95 5.06
N ASN A 48 -11.06 14.33 4.02
CA ASN A 48 -11.32 14.95 2.71
C ASN A 48 -10.07 15.64 2.14
N ALA A 49 -8.90 15.04 2.39
CA ALA A 49 -7.58 15.52 2.00
C ALA A 49 -6.89 14.46 1.13
N PRO A 50 -7.43 14.13 -0.05
CA PRO A 50 -6.85 13.10 -0.90
C PRO A 50 -5.44 13.50 -1.32
N ALA A 51 -4.49 12.61 -1.07
CA ALA A 51 -3.09 12.80 -1.44
C ALA A 51 -2.56 11.55 -2.13
N THR A 52 -1.64 11.76 -3.09
CA THR A 52 -0.83 10.68 -3.67
C THR A 52 0.57 10.78 -3.12
N VAL A 53 1.07 9.68 -2.53
CA VAL A 53 2.38 9.59 -1.90
C VAL A 53 3.24 8.60 -2.69
N LYS A 54 4.24 9.11 -3.39
CA LYS A 54 5.20 8.31 -4.16
C LYS A 54 6.21 7.65 -3.21
N GLY A 55 6.72 6.47 -3.60
CA GLY A 55 7.74 5.74 -2.84
C GLY A 55 7.21 4.83 -1.72
N TYR A 56 5.90 4.86 -1.45
CA TYR A 56 5.26 4.05 -0.40
C TYR A 56 4.28 3.01 -0.99
N GLY A 57 4.57 2.48 -2.18
CA GLY A 57 3.78 1.44 -2.84
C GLY A 57 2.53 1.92 -3.58
N GLN A 58 1.89 1.00 -4.30
CA GLN A 58 0.77 1.27 -5.19
C GLN A 58 -0.48 1.80 -4.46
N LEU A 59 -0.70 1.41 -3.19
CA LEU A 59 -1.88 1.86 -2.44
C LEU A 59 -1.86 3.39 -2.21
N LEU A 60 -0.73 3.91 -1.72
CA LEU A 60 -0.60 5.35 -1.43
C LEU A 60 -0.27 6.18 -2.69
N ALA A 61 0.15 5.55 -3.78
CA ALA A 61 0.27 6.22 -5.08
C ALA A 61 -1.10 6.55 -5.71
N LYS A 62 -2.20 6.05 -5.14
CA LYS A 62 -3.58 6.33 -5.54
C LYS A 62 -4.27 7.14 -4.45
N SER A 63 -5.06 8.15 -4.84
CA SER A 63 -5.90 8.85 -3.89
C SER A 63 -6.98 7.93 -3.33
N PRO A 64 -7.33 8.02 -2.04
CA PRO A 64 -8.47 7.30 -1.51
C PRO A 64 -9.76 7.66 -2.24
N ALA A 65 -10.57 6.64 -2.54
CA ALA A 65 -11.93 6.88 -3.00
C ALA A 65 -12.72 7.46 -1.82
N VAL A 66 -13.36 8.59 -2.05
CA VAL A 66 -14.23 9.28 -1.08
C VAL A 66 -15.50 8.47 -0.87
#